data_AF-A0A5B8JEN0-F1
#
_entry.id   AF-A0A5B8JEN0-F1
#
_cell.length_a   1.000
_cell.length_b   1.000
_cell.length_c   1.000
_cell.angle_alpha   90.00
_cell.angle_beta   90.00
_cell.angle_gamma   90.00
#
_symmetry.space_group_name_H-M   'P 1'
#
loop_
_entity.id
_entity.type
_entity.pdbx_description
1 polymer ?
#
loop_
_entity_poly.entity_id
_entity_poly.type
_entity_poly.pdbx_seq_one_letter_code
_entity_poly.pdbx_strand_id
1 'polypeptide(L)'
;MGYRFSLILNRVVTKQEAVALKESSAADLSFAADALPTDAGIAVTRLEFTDEITPTLAEAIELGFAAVKAIPELSIPGLSVPAQPATPEQARAAEDAKETVEAAS
;
A
#
# COMPACT_ATOMS: atom_id res chain seq x y z
N MET A 1 -10.52 -11.79 0.65
CA MET A 1 -10.77 -10.66 1.58
C MET A 1 -9.88 -9.53 1.11
N GLY A 2 -10.45 -8.40 0.68
CA GLY A 2 -9.66 -7.28 0.16
C GLY A 2 -9.01 -6.46 1.28
N TYR A 3 -7.83 -5.94 1.02
CA TYR A 3 -7.08 -5.06 1.89
C TYR A 3 -7.41 -3.60 1.59
N ARG A 4 -7.58 -2.81 2.66
CA ARG A 4 -7.85 -1.38 2.57
C ARG A 4 -6.88 -0.62 3.45
N PHE A 5 -6.20 0.35 2.88
CA PHE A 5 -5.27 1.21 3.61
C PHE A 5 -5.28 2.62 3.02
N SER A 6 -4.87 3.60 3.83
CA SER A 6 -4.83 4.99 3.41
C SER A 6 -3.44 5.58 3.60
N LEU A 7 -3.02 6.44 2.69
CA LEU A 7 -1.79 7.22 2.79
C LEU A 7 -2.09 8.72 2.72
N ILE A 8 -1.60 9.48 3.69
CA ILE A 8 -1.75 10.92 3.72
C ILE A 8 -0.46 11.55 3.19
N LEU A 9 -0.58 12.33 2.12
CA LEU A 9 0.52 13.07 1.52
C LEU A 9 0.61 14.46 2.12
N ASN A 10 1.80 14.94 2.48
CA ASN A 10 2.01 16.32 2.95
C ASN A 10 1.93 17.37 1.82
N ARG A 11 1.08 17.14 0.81
CA ARG A 11 0.81 18.04 -0.30
C ARG A 11 -0.52 17.67 -0.96
N VAL A 12 -1.03 18.58 -1.77
CA VAL A 12 -2.17 18.34 -2.65
C VAL A 12 -1.68 17.67 -3.95
N VAL A 13 -2.30 16.56 -4.33
CA VAL A 13 -2.06 15.89 -5.60
C VAL A 13 -2.86 16.58 -6.70
N THR A 14 -2.21 16.91 -7.81
CA THR A 14 -2.86 17.50 -8.98
C THR A 14 -3.68 16.46 -9.76
N LYS A 15 -4.59 16.92 -10.63
CA LYS A 15 -5.39 16.02 -11.46
C LYS A 15 -4.53 15.12 -12.37
N GLN A 16 -3.45 15.64 -12.94
CA GLN A 16 -2.55 14.85 -13.78
C GLN A 16 -1.82 13.76 -12.98
N GLU A 17 -1.34 14.10 -11.80
CA GLU A 17 -0.70 13.14 -10.91
C GLU A 17 -1.67 12.07 -10.41
N ALA A 18 -2.92 12.45 -10.11
CA ALA A 18 -3.95 11.51 -9.73
C ALA A 18 -4.27 10.50 -10.85
N VAL A 19 -4.27 10.95 -12.11
CA VAL A 19 -4.41 10.07 -13.28
C VAL A 19 -3.21 9.13 -13.38
N ALA A 20 -1.99 9.67 -13.33
CA ALA A 20 -0.76 8.87 -13.40
C ALA A 20 -0.68 7.81 -12.29
N LEU A 21 -1.11 8.14 -11.07
CA LEU A 21 -1.19 7.21 -9.94
C LEU A 21 -2.19 6.08 -10.19
N LYS A 22 -3.37 6.39 -10.73
CA LYS A 22 -4.38 5.38 -11.07
C LYS A 22 -3.91 4.45 -12.18
N GLU A 23 -3.21 4.98 -13.19
CA GLU A 23 -2.67 4.17 -14.28
C GLU A 23 -1.49 3.30 -13.84
N SER A 24 -0.75 3.74 -12.82
CA SER A 24 0.43 3.02 -12.31
C SER A 24 0.12 2.06 -11.17
N SER A 25 -1.10 2.09 -10.62
CA SER A 25 -1.49 1.24 -9.49
C SER A 25 -2.33 0.06 -9.94
N ALA A 26 -2.05 -1.12 -9.38
CA ALA A 26 -2.90 -2.29 -9.53
C ALA A 26 -4.14 -2.26 -8.61
N ALA A 27 -4.14 -1.40 -7.59
CA ALA A 27 -5.23 -1.25 -6.62
C ALA A 27 -6.20 -0.14 -7.03
N ASP A 28 -7.45 -0.25 -6.59
CA ASP A 28 -8.42 0.82 -6.78
C ASP A 28 -8.06 2.01 -5.87
N LEU A 29 -7.85 3.17 -6.50
CA LEU A 29 -7.33 4.37 -5.87
C LEU A 29 -8.38 5.47 -5.83
N SER A 30 -8.69 5.93 -4.63
CA SER A 30 -9.55 7.09 -4.39
C SER A 30 -8.80 8.22 -3.68
N PHE A 31 -9.22 9.45 -3.97
CA PHE A 31 -8.52 10.67 -3.54
C PHE A 31 -9.50 11.52 -2.74
N ALA A 32 -9.14 11.81 -1.50
CA ALA A 32 -9.89 12.69 -0.60
C ALA A 32 -9.03 13.90 -0.22
N ALA A 33 -9.69 15.06 -0.10
CA ALA A 33 -9.09 16.23 0.52
C ALA A 33 -9.10 16.04 2.04
N ASP A 34 -7.98 16.34 2.68
CA ASP A 34 -7.80 16.19 4.12
C ASP A 34 -6.92 17.33 4.65
N ALA A 35 -6.73 17.41 5.95
CA ALA A 35 -5.85 18.39 6.59
C ALA A 35 -4.71 17.70 7.36
N LEU A 36 -3.57 18.38 7.51
CA LEU A 36 -2.48 17.80 8.31
C LEU A 36 -2.95 17.57 9.76
N PRO A 37 -2.58 16.44 10.38
CA PRO A 37 -2.92 16.17 11.78
C PRO A 37 -2.34 17.22 12.74
N THR A 38 -1.23 17.85 12.36
CA THR A 38 -0.55 18.88 13.14
C THR A 38 -1.03 20.29 12.84
N ASP A 39 -1.66 20.53 11.69
CA ASP A 39 -2.12 21.86 11.28
C ASP A 39 -3.31 21.75 10.30
N ALA A 40 -4.50 22.11 10.78
CA ALA A 40 -5.73 22.05 9.99
C ALA A 40 -5.79 23.07 8.84
N GLY A 41 -4.90 24.08 8.82
CA GLY A 41 -4.82 25.08 7.75
C GLY A 41 -4.07 24.59 6.50
N ILE A 42 -3.38 23.45 6.58
CA ILE A 42 -2.60 22.91 5.48
C ILE A 42 -3.41 21.80 4.80
N ALA A 43 -3.85 22.09 3.57
CA ALA A 43 -4.56 21.13 2.74
C ALA A 43 -3.61 20.02 2.26
N VAL A 44 -4.05 18.78 2.44
CA VAL A 44 -3.34 17.58 2.04
C VAL A 44 -4.25 16.65 1.25
N THR A 45 -3.64 15.69 0.55
CA THR A 45 -4.36 14.63 -0.13
C THR A 45 -4.24 13.33 0.64
N ARG A 46 -5.39 12.73 0.94
CA ARG A 46 -5.50 11.35 1.41
C ARG A 46 -5.76 10.45 0.21
N LEU A 47 -4.89 9.48 0.01
CA LEU A 47 -5.04 8.38 -0.92
C LEU A 47 -5.67 7.21 -0.17
N GLU A 48 -6.74 6.65 -0.70
CA GLU A 48 -7.36 5.43 -0.18
C GLU A 48 -7.18 4.32 -1.22
N PHE A 49 -6.53 3.24 -0.81
CA PHE A 49 -6.24 2.07 -1.62
C PHE A 49 -7.22 0.97 -1.22
N THR A 50 -7.88 0.38 -2.21
CA THR A 50 -8.70 -0.83 -2.07
C THR A 50 -8.12 -1.88 -3.00
N ASP A 51 -7.52 -2.92 -2.42
CA ASP A 51 -6.91 -4.01 -3.15
C ASP A 51 -7.62 -5.32 -2.82
N GLU A 52 -8.30 -5.90 -3.81
CA GLU A 52 -9.01 -7.17 -3.65
C GLU A 52 -8.24 -8.35 -4.23
N ILE A 53 -7.04 -8.11 -4.77
CA ILE A 53 -6.27 -9.06 -5.57
C ILE A 53 -5.09 -9.63 -4.78
N THR A 54 -4.38 -8.81 -4.00
CA THR A 54 -3.20 -9.29 -3.28
C THR A 54 -3.53 -10.27 -2.16
N PRO A 55 -2.67 -11.28 -1.92
CA PRO A 55 -2.90 -12.27 -0.87
C PRO A 55 -2.50 -11.75 0.51
N THR A 56 -1.64 -10.74 0.61
CA THR A 56 -1.19 -10.14 1.88
C THR A 56 -1.32 -8.62 1.90
N LEU A 57 -1.56 -8.03 3.09
CA LEU A 57 -1.56 -6.56 3.23
C LEU A 57 -0.19 -5.98 2.91
N ALA A 58 0.89 -6.68 3.24
CA ALA A 58 2.25 -6.22 2.98
C ALA A 58 2.48 -6.01 1.48
N GLU A 59 2.06 -6.97 0.65
CA GLU A 59 2.12 -6.82 -0.81
C GLU A 59 1.20 -5.70 -1.31
N ALA A 60 -0.02 -5.58 -0.77
CA ALA A 60 -0.92 -4.47 -1.12
C ALA A 60 -0.27 -3.11 -0.87
N ILE A 61 0.38 -2.95 0.28
CA ILE A 61 1.08 -1.72 0.69
C ILE A 61 2.30 -1.46 -0.20
N GLU A 62 3.12 -2.48 -0.47
CA GLU A 62 4.30 -2.36 -1.34
C GLU A 62 3.92 -1.94 -2.77
N LEU A 63 2.85 -2.52 -3.32
CA LEU A 63 2.31 -2.11 -4.63
C LEU A 63 1.78 -0.67 -4.62
N GLY A 64 1.07 -0.28 -3.55
CA GLY A 64 0.63 1.09 -3.36
C GLY A 64 1.80 2.09 -3.33
N PHE A 65 2.89 1.73 -2.65
CA PHE A 65 4.10 2.56 -2.60
C PHE A 65 4.87 2.58 -3.91
N ALA A 66 4.92 1.46 -4.64
CA ALA A 66 5.50 1.42 -5.98
C ALA A 66 4.78 2.39 -6.93
N ALA A 67 3.44 2.45 -6.87
CA ALA A 67 2.66 3.42 -7.63
C ALA A 67 2.96 4.86 -7.22
N VAL A 68 3.09 5.15 -5.92
CA VAL A 68 3.43 6.51 -5.43
C VAL A 68 4.83 6.94 -5.88
N LYS A 69 5.79 6.02 -5.94
CA LYS A 69 7.15 6.27 -6.45
C LYS A 69 7.19 6.59 -7.95
N ALA A 70 6.11 6.33 -8.70
CA ALA A 70 6.02 6.73 -10.11
C ALA A 70 5.95 8.25 -10.28
N ILE A 71 5.56 9.00 -9.23
CA ILE A 71 5.63 10.46 -9.25
C ILE A 71 7.03 10.89 -8.79
N PRO A 72 7.84 11.54 -9.66
CA PRO A 72 9.25 11.86 -9.36
C PRO A 72 9.44 12.83 -8.20
N GLU A 73 8.43 13.62 -7.84
CA GLU A 73 8.46 14.51 -6.67
C GLU A 73 7.97 13.84 -5.36
N LEU A 74 7.42 12.62 -5.43
CA LEU A 74 7.01 11.87 -4.24
C LEU A 74 8.09 10.87 -3.86
N SER A 75 8.84 11.21 -2.81
CA SER A 75 9.71 10.27 -2.13
C SER A 75 9.12 9.87 -0.78
N ILE A 76 9.09 8.58 -0.50
CA ILE A 76 8.70 8.03 0.80
C ILE A 76 9.99 7.77 1.59
N PRO A 77 10.37 8.63 2.56
CA PRO A 77 11.56 8.38 3.36
C PRO A 77 11.33 7.21 4.32
N GLY A 78 12.06 6.12 4.12
CA GLY A 78 12.34 5.11 5.15
C GLY A 78 11.12 4.38 5.74
N LEU A 79 10.14 4.01 4.92
CA LEU A 79 8.94 3.29 5.39
C LEU A 79 9.14 1.78 5.18
N SER A 80 9.55 1.08 6.23
CA SER A 80 9.52 -0.38 6.29
C SER A 80 8.13 -0.81 6.76
N VAL A 81 7.43 -1.61 5.94
CA VAL A 81 6.14 -2.17 6.32
C VAL A 81 6.36 -3.16 7.47
N PRO A 82 5.77 -2.94 8.67
CA PRO A 82 5.91 -3.90 9.76
C PRO A 82 5.29 -5.23 9.36
N ALA A 83 5.97 -6.34 9.66
CA ALA A 83 5.46 -7.67 9.40
C ALA A 83 4.09 -7.81 10.08
N GLN A 84 3.04 -7.99 9.28
CA GLN A 84 1.72 -8.28 9.82
C GLN A 84 1.70 -9.69 10.39
N PRO A 85 0.95 -9.93 11.48
CA PRO A 85 0.70 -11.29 11.94
C PRO A 85 0.09 -12.10 10.79
N ALA A 86 0.69 -13.26 10.50
CA ALA A 86 0.23 -14.12 9.43
C ALA A 86 -1.24 -14.49 9.64
N THR A 87 -2.05 -14.38 8.59
CA THR A 87 -3.39 -14.95 8.62
C THR A 87 -3.30 -16.47 8.74
N PRO A 88 -4.35 -17.16 9.24
CA PRO A 88 -4.34 -18.62 9.36
C PRO A 88 -4.04 -19.33 8.03
N GLU A 89 -4.41 -18.73 6.91
CA GLU A 89 -4.17 -19.25 5.57
C GLU A 89 -2.70 -19.11 5.14
N GLN A 90 -2.05 -17.99 5.50
CA GLN A 90 -0.62 -17.77 5.29
C GLN A 90 0.24 -18.63 6.24
N ALA A 91 -0.23 -18.88 7.46
CA ALA A 91 0.42 -19.79 8.39
C ALA A 91 0.43 -21.24 7.87
N ARG A 92 -0.68 -21.68 7.27
CA ARG A 92 -0.81 -23.02 6.68
C ARG A 92 0.07 -23.20 5.46
N ALA A 93 0.15 -22.19 4.58
CA ALA A 93 1.04 -22.22 3.42
C ALA A 93 2.53 -22.24 3.81
N ALA A 94 2.90 -21.62 4.94
CA ALA A 94 4.27 -21.65 5.46
C ALA A 94 4.66 -23.00 6.10
N GLU A 95 3.69 -23.74 6.67
CA GLU A 95 3.91 -25.12 7.15
C GLU A 95 4.11 -26.10 5.99
N ASP A 96 3.29 -26.06 4.94
CA ASP A 96 3.41 -26.90 3.75
C ASP A 96 4.76 -26.68 3.02
N ALA A 97 5.23 -25.43 2.96
CA ALA A 97 6.53 -25.09 2.38
C ALA A 97 7.72 -25.62 3.21
N LYS A 98 7.57 -25.80 4.53
CA LYS A 98 8.60 -26.37 5.40
C LYS A 98 8.70 -27.88 5.26
N GLU A 99 7.57 -28.58 5.15
CA GLU A 99 7.53 -30.04 5.03
C GLU A 99 8.18 -30.53 3.71
N THR A 100 8.07 -29.74 2.64
CA THR A 100 8.67 -30.05 1.34
C THR A 100 10.20 -29.96 1.34
N VAL A 101 10.79 -29.18 2.26
CA VAL A 101 12.25 -28.98 2.36
C VAL A 101 12.92 -30.07 3.22
N GLU A 102 12.25 -30.56 4.28
CA GLU A 102 12.80 -31.67 5.10
C GLU A 102 12.70 -33.04 4.40
N ALA A 103 11.73 -33.26 3.51
CA ALA A 103 11.62 -34.51 2.76
C ALA A 103 12.70 -34.69 1.66
N ALA A 104 13.53 -33.68 1.41
CA ALA A 104 14.56 -33.67 0.37
C ALA A 104 16.01 -33.69 0.91
N SER A 105 16.22 -33.92 2.22
CA SER A 105 17.55 -34.05 2.85
C SER A 105 17.93 -35.48 3.20
#